data_AF-A0A2T1BY50-F1
#
_entry.id   AF-A0A2T1BY50-F1
#
_cell.length_a   1.000
_cell.length_b   1.000
_cell.length_c   1.000
_cell.angle_alpha   90.00
_cell.angle_beta   90.00
_cell.angle_gamma   90.00
#
_symmetry.space_group_name_H-M   'P 1'
#
loop_
_entity.id
_entity.type
_entity.pdbx_description
1 polymer ?
#
loop_
_entity_poly.entity_id
_entity_poly.type
_entity_poly.pdbx_seq_one_letter_code
_entity_poly.pdbx_strand_id
1 'polypeptide(L)'
;MKEISNPWQNEDELDSGKRTPAEWISLGFATLILTGIVGLISYNWLTKSSESVIINIQVQAPIKEIKGKFYVPFKIDNQGGKTVELVQAIAELKINDKVEETGEQVIDFLSSNEEVEGAFIFENNPQKGELKLKISSYKLP
;
A
#
# COMPACT_ATOMS: atom_id res chain seq x y z
N MET A 1 29.32 81.23 -19.91
CA MET A 1 29.43 79.85 -19.40
C MET A 1 28.23 79.60 -18.50
N LYS A 2 27.26 78.81 -18.96
CA LYS A 2 26.21 78.19 -18.13
C LYS A 2 25.99 76.82 -18.73
N GLU A 3 26.57 75.81 -18.08
CA GLU A 3 26.31 74.41 -18.37
C GLU A 3 24.84 74.13 -18.09
N ILE A 4 24.17 73.51 -19.06
CA ILE A 4 22.80 73.07 -18.94
C ILE A 4 22.89 71.64 -18.42
N SER A 5 22.58 71.45 -17.14
CA SER A 5 22.62 70.15 -16.46
C SER A 5 21.56 69.20 -17.04
N ASN A 6 22.01 68.00 -17.42
CA ASN A 6 21.21 66.93 -18.01
C ASN A 6 20.28 66.28 -16.95
N PRO A 7 18.96 66.10 -17.18
CA PRO A 7 18.01 65.71 -16.13
C PRO A 7 17.82 64.18 -15.97
N TRP A 8 18.70 63.35 -16.53
CA TRP A 8 18.55 61.89 -16.53
C TRP A 8 19.73 61.16 -15.88
N GLN A 9 20.02 61.48 -14.62
CA GLN A 9 20.82 60.63 -13.75
C GLN A 9 20.00 60.31 -12.51
N ASN A 10 19.05 59.39 -12.66
CA ASN A 10 18.58 58.61 -11.53
C ASN A 10 19.42 57.34 -11.56
N GLU A 11 20.38 57.27 -10.66
CA GLU A 11 21.13 56.06 -10.39
C GLU A 11 20.15 55.02 -9.87
N ASP A 12 20.03 53.89 -10.56
CA ASP A 12 19.46 52.68 -10.00
C ASP A 12 20.41 52.24 -8.86
N GLU A 13 20.24 52.82 -7.68
CA GLU A 13 20.88 52.33 -6.45
C GLU A 13 20.39 50.89 -6.23
N LEU A 14 21.27 49.94 -6.53
CA LEU A 14 21.14 48.55 -6.16
C LEU A 14 21.10 48.48 -4.63
N ASP A 15 19.90 48.54 -4.05
CA ASP A 15 19.65 48.25 -2.64
C ASP A 15 20.15 46.83 -2.35
N SER A 16 21.39 46.72 -1.88
CA SER A 16 21.97 45.47 -1.41
C SER A 16 21.35 45.17 -0.05
N GLY A 17 20.10 44.70 -0.07
CA GLY A 17 19.32 44.37 1.11
C GLY A 17 20.13 43.49 2.06
N LYS A 18 20.53 44.08 3.20
CA LYS A 18 21.24 43.36 4.26
C LYS A 18 20.30 42.30 4.80
N ARG A 19 20.66 41.02 4.61
CA ARG A 19 19.86 39.90 5.10
C ARG A 19 19.54 40.07 6.58
N THR A 20 18.26 40.12 6.90
CA THR A 20 17.81 40.40 8.28
C THR A 20 17.95 39.14 9.15
N PRO A 21 18.17 39.26 10.48
CA PRO A 21 18.28 38.10 11.37
C PRO A 21 17.05 37.18 11.33
N ALA A 22 15.87 37.75 11.05
CA ALA A 22 14.63 37.01 10.86
C ALA A 22 14.65 36.11 9.60
N GLU A 23 15.30 36.54 8.52
CA GLU A 23 15.50 35.72 7.31
C GLU A 23 16.41 34.52 7.57
N TRP A 24 17.42 34.68 8.41
CA TRP A 24 18.29 33.55 8.79
C TRP A 24 17.56 32.53 9.66
N ILE A 25 16.65 32.98 10.52
CA ILE A 25 15.80 32.09 11.32
C ILE A 25 14.85 31.31 10.41
N SER A 26 14.14 31.98 9.50
CA SER A 26 13.20 31.32 8.58
C SER A 26 13.93 30.37 7.63
N LEU A 27 15.12 30.75 7.14
CA LEU A 27 15.98 29.90 6.33
C LEU A 27 16.44 28.65 7.09
N GLY A 28 16.83 28.81 8.36
CA GLY A 28 17.22 27.70 9.23
C GLY A 28 16.08 26.71 9.45
N PHE A 29 14.89 27.21 9.78
CA PHE A 29 13.70 26.37 9.95
C PHE A 29 13.32 25.64 8.65
N ALA A 30 13.30 26.33 7.52
CA ALA A 30 12.99 25.73 6.23
C ALA A 30 14.00 24.63 5.86
N THR A 31 15.29 24.89 6.06
CA THR A 31 16.37 23.93 5.79
C THR A 31 16.27 22.71 6.69
N LEU A 32 15.95 22.91 7.98
CA LEU A 32 15.80 21.81 8.94
C LEU A 32 14.61 20.92 8.59
N ILE A 33 13.46 21.52 8.23
CA ILE A 33 12.28 20.77 7.79
C ILE A 33 12.60 19.98 6.52
N LEU A 34 13.22 20.62 5.52
CA LEU A 34 13.60 19.98 4.26
C LEU A 34 14.55 18.80 4.50
N THR A 35 15.59 19.01 5.32
CA THR A 35 16.56 17.97 5.68
C THR A 35 15.88 16.82 6.43
N GLY A 36 14.94 17.14 7.32
CA GLY A 36 14.13 16.14 8.04
C GLY A 36 13.32 15.27 7.08
N ILE A 37 12.62 15.88 6.12
CA ILE A 37 11.84 15.15 5.11
C ILE A 37 12.75 14.26 4.26
N VAL A 38 13.87 14.79 3.73
CA VAL A 38 14.83 14.03 2.93
C VAL A 38 15.45 12.89 3.75
N GLY A 39 15.77 13.14 5.02
CA GLY A 39 16.28 12.14 5.95
C GLY A 39 15.28 11.01 6.20
N LEU A 40 14.01 11.34 6.43
CA LEU A 40 12.94 10.34 6.60
C LEU A 40 12.71 9.51 5.35
N ILE A 41 12.73 10.13 4.16
CA ILE A 41 12.60 9.40 2.88
C ILE A 41 13.79 8.45 2.68
N SER A 42 15.01 8.94 2.91
CA SER A 42 16.24 8.13 2.76
C SER A 42 16.27 6.98 3.76
N TYR A 43 15.85 7.25 5.00
CA TYR A 43 15.71 6.24 6.04
C TYR A 43 14.70 5.17 5.64
N ASN A 44 13.52 5.57 5.15
CA ASN A 44 12.51 4.64 4.66
C ASN A 44 13.04 3.77 3.51
N TRP A 45 13.84 4.34 2.61
CA TRP A 45 14.42 3.62 1.48
C TRP A 45 15.47 2.58 1.92
N LEU A 46 16.35 2.94 2.85
CA LEU A 46 17.37 2.03 3.39
C LEU A 46 16.78 0.95 4.32
N THR A 47 15.65 1.23 4.96
CA THR A 47 15.03 0.34 5.97
C THR A 47 13.91 -0.52 5.39
N LYS A 48 13.44 -0.26 4.15
CA LYS A 48 12.45 -1.10 3.48
C LYS A 48 13.04 -2.48 3.18
N SER A 49 12.80 -3.39 4.12
CA SER A 49 13.27 -4.76 4.08
C SER A 49 12.39 -5.62 3.17
N SER A 50 13.03 -6.24 2.19
CA SER A 50 12.59 -7.34 1.34
C SER A 50 11.43 -7.06 0.35
N GLU A 51 11.78 -7.10 -0.93
CA GLU A 51 10.95 -7.18 -2.13
C GLU A 51 10.10 -8.47 -2.26
N SER A 52 9.96 -9.22 -1.16
CA SER A 52 9.30 -10.52 -1.18
C SER A 52 7.79 -10.34 -1.28
N VAL A 53 7.14 -11.15 -2.11
CA VAL A 53 5.69 -11.30 -2.13
C VAL A 53 5.35 -12.43 -1.15
N ILE A 54 4.62 -12.10 -0.09
CA ILE A 54 4.16 -13.06 0.92
C ILE A 54 2.66 -12.88 1.03
N ILE A 55 1.90 -13.80 0.45
CA ILE A 55 0.43 -13.78 0.45
C ILE A 55 -0.05 -14.96 1.29
N ASN A 56 -0.84 -14.67 2.31
CA ASN A 56 -1.45 -15.67 3.16
C ASN A 56 -2.96 -15.73 2.93
N ILE A 57 -3.56 -16.89 3.20
CA ILE A 57 -5.01 -17.07 3.22
C ILE A 57 -5.41 -17.81 4.48
N GLN A 58 -6.46 -17.33 5.14
CA GLN A 58 -6.95 -17.87 6.41
C GLN A 58 -8.46 -18.00 6.36
N VAL A 59 -8.98 -19.15 6.83
CA VAL A 59 -10.42 -19.34 7.05
C VAL A 59 -10.82 -18.56 8.29
N GLN A 60 -11.87 -17.77 8.20
CA GLN A 60 -12.43 -17.03 9.32
C GLN A 60 -13.64 -17.77 9.90
N ALA A 61 -13.80 -17.69 11.22
CA ALA A 61 -14.99 -18.17 11.92
C ALA A 61 -15.95 -17.00 12.21
N PRO A 62 -17.27 -17.23 12.31
CA PRO A 62 -17.96 -18.51 12.13
C PRO A 62 -18.36 -18.78 10.67
N ILE A 63 -18.42 -20.06 10.30
CA ILE A 63 -19.06 -20.53 9.06
C ILE A 63 -20.58 -20.37 9.23
N LYS A 64 -21.23 -19.72 8.26
CA LYS A 64 -22.68 -19.45 8.32
C LYS A 64 -23.43 -20.41 7.41
N GLU A 65 -24.48 -21.05 7.93
CA GLU A 65 -25.41 -21.82 7.12
C GLU A 65 -26.65 -20.98 6.81
N ILE A 66 -26.92 -20.77 5.52
CA ILE A 66 -28.07 -19.98 5.07
C ILE A 66 -28.74 -20.73 3.93
N LYS A 67 -29.99 -21.15 4.13
CA LYS A 67 -30.80 -21.90 3.14
C LYS A 67 -30.08 -23.15 2.61
N GLY A 68 -29.41 -23.89 3.49
CA GLY A 68 -28.69 -25.12 3.16
C GLY A 68 -27.37 -24.91 2.41
N LYS A 69 -26.86 -23.67 2.31
CA LYS A 69 -25.52 -23.37 1.81
C LYS A 69 -24.60 -22.92 2.94
N PHE A 70 -23.35 -23.30 2.85
CA PHE A 70 -22.32 -22.99 3.85
C PHE A 70 -21.41 -21.89 3.32
N TYR A 71 -21.49 -20.73 3.94
CA TYR A 71 -20.65 -19.57 3.65
C TYR A 71 -19.42 -19.63 4.55
N VAL A 72 -18.27 -19.88 3.94
CA VAL A 72 -16.98 -19.96 4.61
C VAL A 72 -16.22 -18.66 4.36
N PRO A 73 -16.21 -17.72 5.31
CA PRO A 73 -15.47 -16.48 5.15
C PRO A 73 -13.97 -16.77 5.18
N PHE A 74 -13.21 -15.99 4.44
CA PHE A 74 -11.76 -16.03 4.42
C PHE A 74 -11.18 -14.63 4.45
N LYS A 75 -9.92 -14.54 4.86
CA LYS A 75 -9.10 -13.34 4.77
C LYS A 75 -7.81 -13.66 4.03
N ILE A 76 -7.44 -12.79 3.09
CA ILE A 76 -6.17 -12.81 2.39
C ILE A 76 -5.38 -11.57 2.80
N ASP A 77 -4.11 -11.75 3.14
CA ASP A 77 -3.22 -10.64 3.52
C ASP A 77 -1.90 -10.70 2.73
N ASN A 78 -1.45 -9.54 2.24
CA ASN A 78 -0.14 -9.38 1.62
C ASN A 78 0.85 -8.78 2.63
N GLN A 79 1.62 -9.65 3.27
CA GLN A 79 2.70 -9.27 4.19
C GLN A 79 3.99 -8.88 3.46
N GLY A 80 3.97 -8.96 2.13
CA GLY A 80 5.07 -8.56 1.27
C GLY A 80 5.17 -7.05 1.06
N GLY A 81 6.32 -6.62 0.56
CA GLY A 81 6.61 -5.22 0.24
C GLY A 81 6.08 -4.74 -1.12
N LYS A 82 5.53 -5.63 -1.95
CA LYS A 82 5.09 -5.35 -3.33
C LYS A 82 3.59 -5.53 -3.50
N THR A 83 2.96 -4.65 -4.27
CA THR A 83 1.60 -4.86 -4.79
C THR A 83 1.60 -6.02 -5.78
N VAL A 84 0.54 -6.83 -5.74
CA VAL A 84 0.28 -7.92 -6.68
C VAL A 84 -1.10 -7.77 -7.30
N GLU A 85 -1.29 -8.43 -8.43
CA GLU A 85 -2.53 -8.49 -9.20
C GLU A 85 -2.99 -9.94 -9.37
N LEU A 86 -4.26 -10.12 -9.70
CA LEU A 86 -4.85 -11.41 -10.11
C LEU A 86 -4.50 -12.56 -9.13
N VAL A 87 -4.65 -12.29 -7.84
CA VAL A 87 -4.41 -13.30 -6.81
C VAL A 87 -5.54 -14.32 -6.86
N GLN A 88 -5.23 -15.56 -7.21
CA GLN A 88 -6.19 -16.63 -7.38
C GLN A 88 -6.23 -17.51 -6.12
N ALA A 89 -7.33 -17.41 -5.38
CA ALA A 89 -7.61 -18.25 -4.22
C ALA A 89 -8.48 -19.44 -4.62
N ILE A 90 -8.05 -20.63 -4.22
CA ILE A 90 -8.78 -21.89 -4.46
C ILE A 90 -9.14 -22.48 -3.11
N ALA A 91 -10.38 -22.93 -3.00
CA ALA A 91 -10.85 -23.74 -1.89
C ALA A 91 -11.27 -25.12 -2.39
N GLU A 92 -10.79 -26.18 -1.74
CA GLU A 92 -11.14 -27.58 -2.03
C GLU A 92 -11.77 -28.19 -0.78
N LEU A 93 -12.99 -28.73 -0.92
CA LEU A 93 -13.66 -29.50 0.12
C LEU A 93 -13.57 -30.99 -0.22
N LYS A 94 -12.87 -31.75 0.64
CA LYS A 94 -12.77 -33.20 0.53
C LYS A 94 -13.65 -33.88 1.58
N ILE A 95 -14.47 -34.83 1.15
CA ILE A 95 -15.27 -35.68 2.05
C ILE A 95 -14.97 -37.13 1.68
N ASN A 96 -14.63 -37.96 2.68
CA ASN A 96 -14.18 -39.34 2.46
C ASN A 96 -13.00 -39.44 1.46
N ASP A 97 -11.99 -38.57 1.63
CA ASP A 97 -10.78 -38.47 0.79
C ASP A 97 -10.99 -38.15 -0.70
N LYS A 98 -12.22 -37.85 -1.11
CA LYS A 98 -12.56 -37.41 -2.46
C LYS A 98 -12.87 -35.92 -2.47
N VAL A 99 -12.34 -35.20 -3.47
CA VAL A 99 -12.74 -33.81 -3.72
C VAL A 99 -14.19 -33.83 -4.17
N GLU A 100 -15.07 -33.32 -3.32
CA GLU A 100 -16.51 -33.23 -3.60
C GLU A 100 -16.87 -31.86 -4.18
N GLU A 101 -16.23 -30.79 -3.68
CA GLU A 101 -16.50 -29.42 -4.15
C GLU A 101 -15.22 -28.58 -4.24
N THR A 102 -15.23 -27.63 -5.17
CA THR A 102 -14.16 -26.65 -5.38
C THR A 102 -14.73 -25.26 -5.57
N GLY A 103 -14.08 -24.25 -5.00
CA GLY A 103 -14.41 -22.84 -5.21
C GLY A 103 -13.18 -22.05 -5.66
N GLU A 104 -13.42 -21.01 -6.44
CA GLU A 104 -12.39 -20.11 -6.95
C GLU A 104 -12.80 -18.65 -6.76
N GLN A 105 -11.83 -17.82 -6.38
CA GLN A 105 -11.96 -16.37 -6.31
C GLN A 105 -10.70 -15.72 -6.87
N VAL A 106 -10.87 -14.62 -7.60
CA VAL A 106 -9.76 -13.80 -8.09
C VAL A 106 -9.88 -12.42 -7.46
N ILE A 107 -8.75 -11.95 -6.91
CA ILE A 107 -8.61 -10.61 -6.36
C ILE A 107 -7.79 -9.82 -7.36
N ASP A 108 -8.39 -8.78 -7.93
CA ASP A 108 -7.77 -8.01 -9.02
C ASP A 108 -6.47 -7.34 -8.57
N PHE A 109 -6.47 -6.77 -7.36
CA PHE A 109 -5.33 -6.06 -6.78
C PHE A 109 -5.22 -6.31 -5.28
N LEU A 110 -4.00 -6.48 -4.80
CA LEU A 110 -3.68 -6.60 -3.38
C LEU A 110 -2.37 -5.85 -3.09
N SER A 111 -2.51 -4.68 -2.47
CA SER A 111 -1.40 -3.79 -2.13
C SER A 111 -0.55 -4.36 -1.00
N SER A 112 0.65 -3.81 -0.82
CA SER A 112 1.50 -4.16 0.32
C SER A 112 0.82 -3.82 1.65
N ASN A 113 0.80 -4.78 2.57
CA ASN A 113 0.11 -4.72 3.87
C ASN A 113 -1.41 -4.54 3.78
N GLU A 114 -2.01 -4.84 2.62
CA GLU A 114 -3.46 -4.84 2.45
C GLU A 114 -4.06 -6.20 2.85
N GLU A 115 -5.28 -6.14 3.40
CA GLU A 115 -6.10 -7.30 3.72
C GLU A 115 -7.40 -7.24 2.91
N VAL A 116 -7.82 -8.38 2.37
CA VAL A 116 -9.08 -8.54 1.63
C VAL A 116 -9.88 -9.69 2.23
N GLU A 117 -11.18 -9.47 2.41
CA GLU A 117 -12.10 -10.46 2.92
C GLU A 117 -13.06 -10.94 1.83
N GLY A 118 -13.48 -12.20 1.93
CA GLY A 118 -14.44 -12.80 1.02
C GLY A 118 -15.08 -14.03 1.63
N ALA A 119 -15.86 -14.76 0.84
CA ALA A 119 -16.40 -16.05 1.26
C ALA A 119 -16.48 -17.04 0.10
N PHE A 120 -16.14 -18.29 0.36
CA PHE A 120 -16.50 -19.42 -0.48
C PHE A 120 -17.87 -19.95 -0.06
N ILE A 121 -18.65 -20.44 -1.02
CA ILE A 121 -19.99 -20.98 -0.77
C ILE A 121 -19.99 -22.44 -1.20
N PHE A 122 -20.32 -23.34 -0.26
CA PHE A 122 -20.39 -24.77 -0.48
C PHE A 122 -21.83 -25.28 -0.28
N GLU A 123 -22.17 -26.36 -0.98
CA GLU A 123 -23.43 -27.09 -0.78
C GLU A 123 -23.33 -28.07 0.38
N ASN A 124 -22.17 -28.71 0.56
CA ASN A 124 -21.90 -29.61 1.67
C ASN A 124 -21.30 -28.86 2.87
N ASN A 125 -21.56 -29.39 4.06
CA ASN A 125 -21.01 -28.82 5.29
C ASN A 125 -19.48 -29.03 5.32
N PRO A 126 -18.67 -27.95 5.27
CA PRO A 126 -17.22 -28.05 5.26
C PRO A 126 -16.62 -28.65 6.54
N GLN A 127 -17.38 -28.68 7.65
CA GLN A 127 -16.96 -29.30 8.91
C GLN A 127 -17.09 -30.83 8.90
N LYS A 128 -17.77 -31.42 7.91
CA LYS A 128 -17.88 -32.88 7.75
C LYS A 128 -16.73 -33.50 6.96
N GLY A 129 -15.78 -32.67 6.51
CA GLY A 129 -14.66 -33.08 5.68
C GLY A 129 -13.41 -32.26 5.97
N GLU A 130 -12.47 -32.31 5.02
CA GLU A 130 -11.25 -31.51 5.04
C GLU A 130 -11.39 -30.36 4.04
N LEU A 131 -11.50 -29.14 4.55
CA LEU A 131 -11.49 -27.92 3.75
C LEU A 131 -10.05 -27.38 3.65
N LYS A 132 -9.53 -27.23 2.42
CA LYS A 132 -8.24 -26.60 2.16
C LYS A 132 -8.42 -25.33 1.36
N LEU A 133 -7.88 -24.23 1.87
CA LEU A 133 -7.74 -22.98 1.15
C LEU A 133 -6.27 -22.80 0.78
N LYS A 134 -6.01 -22.36 -0.46
CA LYS A 134 -4.66 -22.06 -0.94
C LYS A 134 -4.68 -20.90 -1.91
N ILE A 135 -3.59 -20.13 -1.92
CA ILE A 135 -3.28 -19.23 -3.02
C ILE A 135 -2.61 -20.07 -4.11
N SER A 136 -3.16 -20.03 -5.31
CA SER A 136 -2.70 -20.83 -6.46
C SER A 136 -1.79 -20.04 -7.39
N SER A 137 -2.07 -18.75 -7.58
CA SER A 137 -1.24 -17.85 -8.38
C SER A 137 -1.42 -16.39 -7.96
N TYR A 138 -0.48 -15.57 -8.41
CA TYR A 138 -0.56 -14.11 -8.42
C TYR A 138 0.27 -13.60 -9.62
N LYS A 139 0.11 -12.32 -9.95
CA LYS A 139 0.86 -11.61 -10.98
C LYS A 139 1.48 -10.34 -10.39
N LEU A 140 2.65 -9.93 -10.89
CA LEU A 140 3.19 -8.59 -10.62
C LEU A 140 2.56 -7.58 -11.60
N PRO A 141 2.29 -6.34 -11.17
CA PRO A 141 1.78 -5.29 -12.05
C PRO A 141 2.72 -5.00 -13.23
#